data_AF-A0A944V503-F1
#
_entry.id   AF-A0A944V503-F1
#
_cell.length_a   1.000
_cell.length_b   1.000
_cell.length_c   1.000
_cell.angle_alpha   90.00
_cell.angle_beta   90.00
_cell.angle_gamma   90.00
#
_symmetry.space_group_name_H-M   'P 1'
#
loop_
_entity.id
_entity.type
_entity.pdbx_description
1 polymer ?
#
loop_
_entity_poly.entity_id
_entity_poly.type
_entity_poly.pdbx_seq_one_letter_code
_entity_poly.pdbx_strand_id
1 'polypeptide(L)'
;MDSQESAREVSPQAILDAARVFEERIPFNRVLGLQFEKLDESDVVVRFEMRDELVGNFTRGNLHGGVISSTLDVVGGLVAFISLLKR
;
A
#
# COMPACT_ATOMS: atom_id res chain seq x y z
N MET A 1 26.53 6.70 28.41
CA MET A 1 25.21 6.16 28.80
C MET A 1 24.28 6.53 27.67
N ASP A 2 24.21 5.65 26.68
CA ASP A 2 23.28 5.79 25.56
C ASP A 2 21.90 5.45 26.09
N SER A 3 21.09 6.48 26.28
CA SER A 3 19.70 6.34 26.65
C SER A 3 18.98 5.74 25.46
N GLN A 4 18.59 4.47 25.56
CA GLN A 4 17.74 3.81 24.58
C GLN A 4 16.46 4.64 24.42
N GLU A 5 16.36 5.32 23.28
CA GLU A 5 15.13 5.89 22.77
C GLU A 5 14.22 4.71 22.42
N SER A 6 13.40 4.30 23.40
CA SER A 6 12.35 3.31 23.19
C SER A 6 11.32 3.91 22.23
N ALA A 7 11.55 3.77 20.92
CA ALA A 7 10.54 4.01 19.91
C ALA A 7 9.30 3.21 20.31
N ARG A 8 8.14 3.88 20.42
CA ARG A 8 6.88 3.17 20.68
C ARG A 8 6.57 2.32 19.45
N GLU A 9 6.63 1.00 19.61
CA GLU A 9 6.22 0.06 18.57
C GLU A 9 4.76 0.31 18.18
N VAL A 10 4.48 0.30 16.88
CA VAL A 10 3.10 0.45 16.39
C VAL A 10 2.36 -0.83 16.74
N SER A 11 1.17 -0.71 17.34
CA SER A 11 0.38 -1.90 17.63
C SER A 11 0.11 -2.68 16.33
N PRO A 12 0.33 -4.00 16.29
CA PRO A 12 0.07 -4.81 15.10
C PRO A 12 -1.37 -4.67 14.59
N GLN A 13 -2.32 -4.44 15.50
CA GLN A 13 -3.72 -4.23 15.14
C GLN A 13 -3.93 -2.95 14.31
N ALA A 14 -3.25 -1.86 14.63
CA ALA A 14 -3.37 -0.62 13.87
C ALA A 14 -2.83 -0.76 12.44
N ILE A 15 -1.76 -1.54 12.26
CA ILE A 15 -1.20 -1.88 10.94
C ILE A 15 -2.21 -2.71 10.13
N LEU A 16 -2.82 -3.73 10.76
CA LEU A 16 -3.84 -4.58 10.13
C LEU A 16 -5.09 -3.79 9.74
N ASP A 17 -5.54 -2.88 10.61
CA ASP A 17 -6.70 -2.03 10.34
C ASP A 17 -6.43 -1.06 9.18
N ALA A 18 -5.21 -0.51 9.11
CA ALA A 18 -4.77 0.30 7.97
C ALA A 18 -4.81 -0.51 6.67
N ALA A 19 -4.25 -1.73 6.67
CA ALA A 19 -4.31 -2.64 5.52
C ALA A 19 -5.74 -2.83 5.02
N ARG A 20 -6.66 -3.17 5.94
CA ARG A 20 -8.07 -3.43 5.62
C ARG A 20 -8.76 -2.22 5.02
N VAL A 21 -8.49 -1.01 5.53
CA VAL A 21 -9.05 0.22 4.96
C VAL A 21 -8.58 0.40 3.51
N PHE A 22 -7.27 0.27 3.26
CA PHE A 22 -6.70 0.49 1.94
C PHE A 22 -7.07 -0.60 0.93
N GLU A 23 -7.25 -1.85 1.36
CA GLU A 23 -7.65 -2.96 0.47
C GLU A 23 -9.15 -3.00 0.21
N GLU A 24 -9.98 -2.94 1.26
CA GLU A 24 -11.41 -3.27 1.17
C GLU A 24 -12.32 -2.03 1.13
N ARG A 25 -11.92 -0.94 1.79
CA ARG A 25 -12.80 0.22 1.97
C ARG A 25 -12.63 1.29 0.92
N ILE A 26 -11.46 1.41 0.29
CA ILE A 26 -11.24 2.37 -0.79
C ILE A 26 -11.76 1.75 -2.11
N PRO A 27 -12.86 2.26 -2.70
CA PRO A 27 -13.48 1.61 -3.86
C PRO A 27 -12.55 1.49 -5.06
N PHE A 28 -11.69 2.49 -5.28
CA PHE A 28 -10.75 2.48 -6.39
C PHE A 28 -9.64 1.43 -6.24
N ASN A 29 -9.18 1.16 -5.02
CA ASN A 29 -8.17 0.12 -4.78
C ASN A 29 -8.71 -1.27 -5.11
N ARG A 30 -10.02 -1.49 -4.89
CA ARG A 30 -10.72 -2.70 -5.35
C ARG A 30 -10.84 -2.78 -6.87
N VAL A 31 -11.06 -1.65 -7.54
CA VAL A 31 -11.05 -1.59 -9.02
C VAL A 31 -9.69 -2.00 -9.55
N LEU A 32 -8.60 -1.52 -8.94
CA LEU A 32 -7.24 -1.92 -9.30
C LEU A 32 -6.94 -3.38 -8.93
N GLY A 33 -7.61 -3.92 -7.91
CA GLY A 33 -7.39 -5.28 -7.42
C GLY A 33 -6.12 -5.37 -6.55
N LEU A 34 -5.82 -4.30 -5.81
CA LEU A 34 -4.66 -4.27 -4.92
C LEU A 34 -4.85 -5.26 -3.77
N GLN A 35 -3.78 -5.98 -3.43
CA GLN A 35 -3.69 -6.88 -2.30
C GLN A 35 -2.36 -6.65 -1.58
N PHE A 36 -2.37 -6.69 -0.24
CA PHE A 36 -1.15 -6.61 0.53
C PHE A 36 -0.47 -7.99 0.62
N GLU A 37 0.77 -8.08 0.14
CA GLU A 37 1.61 -9.27 0.38
C GLU A 37 2.37 -9.16 1.69
N LYS A 38 2.82 -7.95 2.02
CA LYS A 38 3.59 -7.65 3.22
C LYS A 38 3.23 -6.27 3.72
N LEU A 39 2.99 -6.17 5.01
CA LEU A 39 2.78 -4.90 5.68
C LEU A 39 3.43 -4.96 7.06
N ASP A 40 4.59 -4.33 7.18
CA ASP A 40 5.27 -4.14 8.46
C ASP A 40 5.66 -2.67 8.66
N GLU A 41 6.34 -2.42 9.77
CA GLU A 41 6.79 -1.11 10.19
C GLU A 41 7.83 -0.43 9.29
N SER A 42 8.49 -1.19 8.42
CA SER A 42 9.62 -0.80 7.56
C SER A 42 9.35 -1.02 6.08
N ASP A 43 8.49 -1.98 5.73
CA ASP A 43 8.26 -2.48 4.39
C ASP A 43 6.76 -2.64 4.11
N VAL A 44 6.37 -2.17 2.92
CA VAL A 44 5.05 -2.36 2.35
C VAL A 44 5.21 -3.00 0.97
N VAL A 45 4.55 -4.14 0.76
CA VAL A 45 4.49 -4.82 -0.54
C VAL A 45 3.04 -5.00 -0.93
N VAL A 46 2.69 -4.46 -2.08
CA VAL A 46 1.38 -4.63 -2.71
C VAL A 46 1.54 -5.36 -4.03
N ARG A 47 0.54 -6.18 -4.35
CA ARG A 47 0.41 -6.86 -5.64
C ARG A 47 -0.96 -6.57 -6.25
N PHE A 48 -1.04 -6.70 -7.55
CA PHE A 48 -2.30 -6.81 -8.28
C PHE A 48 -2.07 -7.62 -9.55
N GLU A 49 -3.11 -8.31 -10.01
CA GLU A 49 -3.04 -9.12 -11.21
C GLU A 49 -3.25 -8.25 -12.46
N MET A 50 -2.46 -8.51 -13.50
CA MET A 50 -2.68 -7.92 -14.82
C MET A 50 -4.04 -8.37 -15.37
N ARG A 51 -4.84 -7.40 -15.80
CA ARG A 51 -6.15 -7.63 -16.44
C ARG A 51 -6.34 -6.67 -17.60
N ASP A 52 -7.23 -7.02 -18.53
CA ASP A 52 -7.48 -6.25 -19.75
C ASP A 52 -7.92 -4.81 -19.45
N GLU A 53 -8.68 -4.61 -18.36
CA GLU A 53 -9.16 -3.29 -17.95
C GLU A 53 -8.04 -2.35 -17.46
N LEU A 54 -6.85 -2.89 -17.17
CA LEU A 54 -5.70 -2.13 -16.68
C LEU A 54 -4.72 -1.76 -17.79
N VAL A 55 -4.94 -2.20 -19.03
CA VAL A 55 -4.06 -1.95 -20.17
C VAL A 55 -4.25 -0.52 -20.68
N GLY A 56 -3.15 0.22 -20.79
CA GLY A 56 -3.15 1.57 -21.36
C GLY A 56 -2.81 1.58 -22.85
N ASN A 57 -1.76 0.85 -23.24
CA ASN A 57 -1.40 0.70 -24.65
C ASN A 57 -2.01 -0.60 -25.20
N PHE A 58 -3.14 -0.47 -25.87
CA PHE A 58 -3.89 -1.60 -26.43
C PHE A 58 -3.11 -2.41 -27.49
N THR A 59 -2.10 -1.83 -28.15
CA THR A 59 -1.27 -2.54 -29.14
C THR A 59 -0.14 -3.36 -28.52
N ARG A 60 0.34 -2.95 -27.34
CA ARG A 60 1.48 -3.57 -26.66
C ARG A 60 1.09 -4.37 -25.41
N GLY A 61 -0.13 -4.21 -24.90
CA GLY A 61 -0.58 -4.85 -23.66
C GLY A 61 0.03 -4.25 -22.39
N ASN A 62 0.66 -3.07 -22.49
CA ASN A 62 1.34 -2.46 -21.34
C ASN A 62 0.33 -1.87 -20.36
N LEU A 63 0.66 -1.97 -19.08
CA LEU A 63 -0.09 -1.37 -17.99
C LEU A 63 -0.29 0.14 -18.22
N HIS A 64 -1.49 0.62 -17.92
CA HIS A 64 -1.82 2.04 -18.02
C HIS A 64 -1.02 2.84 -16.98
N GLY A 65 -0.46 3.99 -17.39
CA GLY A 65 0.35 4.84 -16.52
C GLY A 65 -0.41 5.30 -15.27
N GLY A 66 -1.72 5.52 -15.38
CA GLY A 66 -2.58 5.81 -14.23
C GLY A 66 -2.63 4.68 -13.20
N VAL A 67 -2.62 3.40 -13.63
CA VAL A 67 -2.61 2.26 -12.69
C VAL A 67 -1.31 2.20 -11.91
N ILE A 68 -0.17 2.44 -12.58
CA ILE A 68 1.14 2.53 -11.94
C ILE A 68 1.15 3.68 -10.92
N SER A 69 0.76 4.88 -11.36
CA SER A 69 0.76 6.08 -10.52
C SER A 69 -0.13 5.92 -9.29
N SER A 70 -1.34 5.39 -9.46
CA SER A 70 -2.27 5.19 -8.35
C SER A 70 -1.78 4.13 -7.37
N THR A 71 -1.13 3.07 -7.85
CA THR A 71 -0.54 2.07 -6.96
C THR A 71 0.59 2.66 -6.14
N LEU A 72 1.47 3.46 -6.77
CA LEU A 72 2.56 4.15 -6.06
C LEU A 72 2.04 5.15 -5.02
N ASP A 73 0.96 5.88 -5.34
CA ASP A 73 0.32 6.82 -4.41
C ASP A 73 -0.24 6.09 -3.17
N VAL A 74 -0.94 4.97 -3.37
CA VAL A 74 -1.45 4.13 -2.27
C VAL A 74 -0.31 3.62 -1.38
N VAL A 75 0.76 3.09 -1.96
CA VAL A 75 1.91 2.57 -1.20
C VAL A 75 2.60 3.70 -0.44
N GLY A 76 2.86 4.84 -1.09
CA GLY A 76 3.49 5.99 -0.47
C GLY A 76 2.67 6.55 0.69
N GLY A 77 1.35 6.68 0.50
CA GLY A 77 0.42 7.10 1.53
C GLY A 77 0.40 6.17 2.74
N LEU A 78 0.45 4.85 2.53
CA LEU A 78 0.46 3.86 3.60
C LEU A 78 1.77 3.87 4.39
N VAL A 79 2.91 3.95 3.71
CA VAL A 79 4.23 4.08 4.36
C VAL A 79 4.28 5.34 5.23
N ALA A 80 3.80 6.47 4.70
CA ALA A 80 3.72 7.71 5.45
C ALA A 80 2.79 7.59 6.66
N PHE A 81 1.62 6.97 6.49
CA PHE A 81 0.66 6.77 7.56
C PHE A 81 1.21 5.90 8.70
N ILE A 82 1.83 4.75 8.38
CA ILE A 82 2.46 3.87 9.38
C ILE A 82 3.58 4.61 10.13
N SER A 83 4.38 5.40 9.42
CA SER A 83 5.43 6.22 10.02
C SER A 83 4.89 7.27 11.00
N LEU A 84 3.66 7.77 10.79
CA LEU A 84 3.00 8.70 11.72
C LEU A 84 2.46 8.00 12.97
N LEU A 85 2.12 6.71 12.90
CA LEU A 85 1.65 5.92 14.04
C LEU A 85 2.77 5.61 15.06
N LYS A 86 4.04 5.69 14.64
CA LYS A 86 5.24 5.48 15.49
C LYS A 86 5.52 6.60 16.51
N ARG A 87 4.64 7.61 16.60
CA ARG A 87 4.84 8.83 17.40
C ARG A 87 4.31 8.72 18.83
#